data_AF-A0AAU4XSK1-F1
#
_entry.id   AF-A0AAU4XSK1-F1
#
_cell.length_a   1.000
_cell.length_b   1.000
_cell.length_c   1.000
_cell.angle_alpha   90.00
_cell.angle_beta   90.00
_cell.angle_gamma   90.00
#
_symmetry.space_group_name_H-M   'P 1'
#
loop_
_entity.id
_entity.type
_entity.pdbx_description
1 polymer ?
#
loop_
_entity_poly.entity_id
_entity_poly.type
_entity_poly.pdbx_seq_one_letter_code
_entity_poly.pdbx_strand_id
1 'polypeptide(L)'
;MIVIDPVRTETADLADIHLQVRPGTDAWCLAGLLGVLVQEDLLDHAFLTARTTGAETVIEQLREVDVARCAQTCGVDEDLLRQTARTIGTASSVATYEDLGVQQGPNSTLVSYLNKLTWLLTGNFASRADGHAVPARVPRTGPRVSSVRITVFSARLVTACRARESWGGIGRMPRCAVGGLCRK
;
A
#
# COMPACT_ATOMS: atom_id res chain seq x y z
N MET A 1 5.15 8.79 13.47
CA MET A 1 4.56 7.45 13.32
C MET A 1 3.18 7.57 12.69
N ILE A 2 2.94 6.83 11.61
CA ILE A 2 1.63 6.76 10.93
C ILE A 2 1.09 5.35 11.15
N VAL A 3 -0.16 5.23 11.60
CA VAL A 3 -0.82 3.94 11.82
C VAL A 3 -2.04 3.84 10.93
N ILE A 4 -2.17 2.73 10.21
CA ILE A 4 -3.36 2.38 9.42
C ILE A 4 -4.00 1.18 10.12
N ASP A 5 -5.11 1.42 10.80
CA ASP A 5 -5.82 0.36 11.56
C ASP A 5 -7.29 0.76 11.74
N PRO A 6 -8.27 -0.11 11.43
CA PRO A 6 -9.68 0.16 11.73
C PRO A 6 -9.97 0.35 13.22
N VAL A 7 -9.21 -0.34 14.09
CA VAL A 7 -9.36 -0.27 15.53
C VAL A 7 -8.35 0.72 16.09
N ARG A 8 -8.80 1.52 17.06
CA ARG A 8 -7.91 2.39 17.82
C ARG A 8 -7.17 1.55 18.87
N THR A 9 -6.01 1.04 18.49
CA THR A 9 -5.10 0.25 19.35
C THR A 9 -4.16 1.15 20.15
N GLU A 10 -3.45 0.58 21.12
CA GLU A 10 -2.44 1.31 21.91
C GLU A 10 -1.34 1.92 21.04
N THR A 11 -0.98 1.26 19.94
CA THR A 11 -0.04 1.80 18.93
C THR A 11 -0.65 3.00 18.20
N ALA A 12 -1.95 2.95 17.88
CA ALA A 12 -2.66 4.07 17.26
C ALA A 12 -2.73 5.29 18.18
N ASP A 13 -2.84 5.10 19.50
CA ASP A 13 -2.81 6.18 20.48
C ASP A 13 -1.46 6.91 20.58
N LEU A 14 -0.37 6.23 20.19
CA LEU A 14 0.98 6.81 20.14
C LEU A 14 1.30 7.44 18.77
N ALA A 15 0.42 7.31 17.78
CA ALA A 15 0.67 7.76 16.42
C ALA A 15 0.47 9.27 16.26
N ASP A 16 1.31 9.90 15.43
CA ASP A 16 1.10 11.30 15.02
C ASP A 16 -0.10 11.39 14.06
N ILE A 17 -0.29 10.35 13.24
CA ILE A 17 -1.40 10.24 12.30
C ILE A 17 -1.98 8.82 12.42
N HIS A 18 -3.28 8.73 12.70
CA HIS A 18 -4.04 7.47 12.66
C HIS A 18 -5.06 7.53 11.52
N LEU A 19 -4.85 6.68 10.51
CA LEU A 19 -5.81 6.47 9.43
C LEU A 19 -6.75 5.34 9.82
N GLN A 20 -7.90 5.72 10.38
CA GLN A 20 -8.93 4.77 10.79
C GLN A 20 -9.76 4.30 9.60
N VAL A 21 -9.22 3.32 8.87
CA VAL A 21 -9.88 2.73 7.70
C VAL A 21 -11.09 1.87 8.07
N ARG A 22 -12.00 1.65 7.13
CA ARG A 22 -13.04 0.62 7.28
C ARG A 22 -12.40 -0.77 7.17
N PRO A 23 -12.87 -1.77 7.94
CA PRO A 23 -12.31 -3.12 7.88
C PRO A 23 -12.26 -3.70 6.45
N GLY A 24 -11.09 -4.17 6.03
CA GLY A 24 -10.88 -4.79 4.72
C GLY A 24 -10.74 -3.80 3.55
N THR A 25 -10.58 -2.50 3.84
CA THR A 25 -10.45 -1.45 2.81
C THR A 25 -9.04 -0.85 2.73
N ASP A 26 -8.05 -1.50 3.35
CA ASP A 26 -6.64 -1.06 3.41
C ASP A 26 -6.03 -0.86 2.01
N ALA A 27 -6.41 -1.70 1.05
CA ALA A 27 -5.94 -1.59 -0.33
C ALA A 27 -6.33 -0.25 -0.97
N TRP A 28 -7.52 0.30 -0.66
CA TRP A 28 -7.96 1.60 -1.17
C TRP A 28 -7.22 2.74 -0.48
N CYS A 29 -6.96 2.63 0.82
CA CYS A 29 -6.17 3.61 1.56
C CYS A 29 -4.75 3.70 0.99
N LEU A 30 -4.06 2.56 0.86
CA LEU A 30 -2.70 2.51 0.30
C LEU A 30 -2.65 2.93 -1.17
N ALA A 31 -3.63 2.51 -1.99
CA ALA A 31 -3.71 2.95 -3.38
C ALA A 31 -3.91 4.47 -3.47
N GLY A 32 -4.74 5.06 -2.60
CA GLY A 32 -4.92 6.50 -2.51
C GLY A 32 -3.63 7.22 -2.14
N LEU A 33 -2.93 6.74 -1.10
CA LEU A 33 -1.64 7.31 -0.68
C LEU A 33 -0.60 7.28 -1.81
N LEU A 34 -0.45 6.14 -2.48
CA LEU A 34 0.46 5.98 -3.61
C LEU A 34 0.03 6.83 -4.82
N GLY A 35 -1.28 6.97 -5.07
CA GLY A 35 -1.82 7.85 -6.08
C GLY A 35 -1.42 9.30 -5.85
N VAL A 36 -1.54 9.79 -4.61
CA VAL A 36 -1.07 11.15 -4.25
C VAL A 36 0.43 11.29 -4.42
N LEU A 37 1.24 10.32 -3.97
CA LEU A 37 2.70 10.35 -4.15
C LEU A 37 3.08 10.49 -5.63
N VAL A 38 2.39 9.80 -6.53
CA VAL A 38 2.64 9.87 -7.97
C VAL A 38 2.09 11.15 -8.60
N GLN A 39 0.87 11.57 -8.23
CA GLN A 39 0.22 12.77 -8.80
C GLN A 39 0.93 14.06 -8.39
N GLU A 40 1.53 14.10 -7.20
CA GLU A 40 2.30 15.24 -6.68
C GLU A 40 3.81 15.13 -6.93
N ASP A 41 4.25 14.11 -7.69
CA ASP A 41 5.66 13.88 -8.06
C ASP A 41 6.63 13.75 -6.87
N LEU A 42 6.20 13.07 -5.81
CA LEU A 42 6.95 12.85 -4.56
C LEU A 42 7.79 11.56 -4.60
N LEU A 43 8.30 11.19 -5.78
CA LEU A 43 9.02 9.94 -6.02
C LEU A 43 10.53 10.16 -6.07
N ASP A 44 11.32 9.16 -5.67
CA ASP A 44 12.77 9.17 -5.90
C ASP A 44 13.09 8.64 -7.31
N HIS A 45 13.00 9.52 -8.31
CA HIS A 45 13.26 9.18 -9.71
C HIS A 45 14.67 8.65 -9.97
N ALA A 46 15.67 9.13 -9.21
CA ALA A 46 17.05 8.68 -9.36
C ALA A 46 17.20 7.23 -8.89
N PHE A 47 16.62 6.90 -7.73
CA PHE A 47 16.56 5.54 -7.25
C PHE A 47 15.80 4.63 -8.22
N LEU A 48 14.61 5.04 -8.65
CA LEU A 48 13.76 4.24 -9.54
C LEU A 48 14.49 3.90 -10.85
N THR A 49 15.09 4.89 -11.51
CA THR A 49 15.84 4.69 -12.76
C THR A 49 17.05 3.77 -12.58
N ALA A 50 17.77 3.92 -11.46
CA ALA A 50 18.99 3.17 -11.23
C ALA A 50 18.75 1.74 -10.73
N ARG A 51 17.67 1.52 -9.97
CA ARG A 51 17.48 0.33 -9.12
C ARG A 51 16.24 -0.46 -9.41
N THR A 52 15.35 -0.02 -10.30
CA THR A 52 14.10 -0.75 -10.59
C THR A 52 13.97 -1.12 -12.07
N THR A 53 13.08 -2.07 -12.34
CA THR A 53 12.58 -2.40 -13.68
C THR A 53 11.06 -2.51 -13.64
N GLY A 54 10.36 -1.90 -14.61
CA GLY A 54 8.90 -1.95 -14.70
C GLY A 54 8.16 -1.00 -13.76
N ALA A 55 8.88 -0.09 -13.10
CA ALA A 55 8.28 0.93 -12.23
C ALA A 55 7.40 1.90 -13.03
N GLU A 56 7.75 2.16 -14.29
CA GLU A 56 7.04 3.06 -15.19
C GLU A 56 5.58 2.63 -15.37
N THR A 57 5.33 1.34 -15.63
CA THR A 57 3.98 0.80 -15.78
C THR A 57 3.16 0.97 -14.50
N VAL A 58 3.78 0.79 -13.33
CA VAL A 58 3.09 0.96 -12.05
C VAL A 58 2.78 2.42 -11.77
N ILE A 59 3.72 3.33 -12.06
CA ILE A 59 3.52 4.77 -11.92
C ILE A 59 2.39 5.26 -12.84
N GLU A 60 2.33 4.77 -14.08
CA GLU A 60 1.22 5.07 -15.00
C GLU A 60 -0.14 4.65 -14.42
N GLN A 61 -0.25 3.44 -13.87
CA GLN A 61 -1.49 2.97 -13.24
C GLN A 61 -1.86 3.79 -11.99
N LEU A 62 -0.88 4.12 -11.15
CA LEU A 62 -1.08 4.92 -9.95
C LEU A 62 -1.47 6.37 -10.26
N ARG A 63 -1.00 6.92 -11.38
CA ARG A 63 -1.37 8.27 -11.84
C ARG A 63 -2.86 8.39 -12.10
N GLU A 64 -3.50 7.32 -12.58
CA GLU A 64 -4.94 7.26 -12.85
C GLU A 64 -5.82 6.96 -11.62
N VAL A 65 -5.22 6.79 -10.43
CA VAL A 65 -5.99 6.49 -9.21
C VAL A 65 -6.86 7.68 -8.82
N ASP A 66 -8.16 7.41 -8.65
CA ASP A 66 -9.12 8.35 -8.09
C ASP A 66 -8.96 8.40 -6.55
N VAL A 67 -8.16 9.35 -6.08
CA VAL A 67 -7.83 9.53 -4.66
C VAL A 67 -9.09 9.81 -3.83
N ALA A 68 -10.02 10.62 -4.34
CA ALA A 68 -11.25 10.97 -3.65
C ALA A 68 -12.13 9.73 -3.43
N ARG A 69 -12.27 8.89 -4.47
CA ARG A 69 -12.98 7.62 -4.37
C ARG A 69 -12.30 6.65 -3.41
N CYS A 70 -10.97 6.59 -3.41
CA CYS A 70 -10.21 5.77 -2.46
C CYS A 70 -10.47 6.21 -1.02
N ALA A 71 -10.37 7.51 -0.73
CA ALA A 71 -10.66 8.10 0.58
C ALA A 71 -12.10 7.77 1.03
N GLN A 72 -13.08 8.01 0.15
CA GLN A 72 -14.48 7.68 0.42
C GLN A 72 -14.69 6.20 0.72
N THR A 73 -14.03 5.30 -0.03
CA THR A 73 -14.20 3.84 0.12
C THR A 73 -13.59 3.36 1.44
N CYS A 74 -12.36 3.80 1.73
CA CYS A 74 -11.70 3.43 2.97
C CYS A 74 -12.23 4.16 4.21
N GLY A 75 -13.05 5.20 4.03
CA GLY A 75 -13.66 5.94 5.14
C GLY A 75 -12.70 6.89 5.84
N VAL A 76 -11.61 7.26 5.19
CA VAL A 76 -10.63 8.23 5.67
C VAL A 76 -10.91 9.57 4.98
N ASP A 77 -10.74 10.66 5.71
CA ASP A 77 -10.82 12.01 5.14
C ASP A 77 -9.77 12.22 4.03
N GLU A 78 -10.18 12.83 2.92
CA GLU A 78 -9.29 12.98 1.76
C GLU A 78 -8.10 13.90 2.08
N ASP A 79 -8.33 14.99 2.83
CA ASP A 79 -7.26 15.92 3.18
C ASP A 79 -6.25 15.26 4.12
N LEU A 80 -6.73 14.47 5.09
CA LEU A 80 -5.87 13.67 5.95
C LEU A 80 -5.05 12.65 5.15
N LEU A 81 -5.66 11.98 4.17
CA LEU A 81 -4.97 11.02 3.30
C LEU A 81 -3.88 11.72 2.47
N ARG A 82 -4.18 12.88 1.88
CA ARG A 82 -3.20 13.69 1.13
C ARG A 82 -2.08 14.22 2.02
N GLN A 83 -2.40 14.72 3.21
CA GLN A 83 -1.41 15.16 4.19
C GLN A 83 -0.47 14.01 4.57
N THR A 84 -1.02 12.81 4.76
CA THR A 84 -0.23 11.62 5.09
C THR A 84 0.72 11.25 3.96
N ALA A 85 0.24 11.24 2.71
CA ALA A 85 1.08 10.99 1.54
C ALA A 85 2.22 12.01 1.40
N ARG A 86 1.95 13.31 1.59
CA ARG A 86 2.98 14.36 1.59
C ARG A 86 4.00 14.17 2.71
N THR A 87 3.54 13.78 3.89
CA THR A 87 4.40 13.48 5.05
C THR A 87 5.35 12.33 4.71
N ILE A 88 4.84 11.27 4.07
CA ILE A 88 5.65 10.13 3.61
C ILE A 88 6.66 10.57 2.53
N GLY A 89 6.20 11.30 1.51
CA GLY A 89 7.02 11.68 0.36
C GLY A 89 8.11 12.70 0.67
N THR A 90 7.96 13.47 1.73
CA THR A 90 8.95 14.49 2.16
C THR A 90 9.82 14.03 3.35
N ALA A 91 9.54 12.85 3.92
CA ALA A 91 10.33 12.31 5.01
C ALA A 91 11.76 11.98 4.56
N SER A 92 12.74 12.22 5.43
CA SER A 92 14.14 11.85 5.17
C SER A 92 14.36 10.34 5.09
N SER A 93 13.48 9.57 5.73
CA SER A 93 13.49 8.11 5.69
C SER A 93 12.12 7.54 6.02
N VAL A 94 11.72 6.48 5.34
CA VAL A 94 10.44 5.78 5.56
C VAL A 94 10.70 4.30 5.79
N ALA A 95 10.07 3.76 6.84
CA ALA A 95 9.97 2.34 7.10
C ALA A 95 8.50 1.96 7.24
N THR A 96 8.11 0.79 6.73
CA THR A 96 6.75 0.28 6.92
C THR A 96 6.78 -1.05 7.64
N TYR A 97 5.70 -1.38 8.32
CA TYR A 97 5.54 -2.65 9.03
C TYR A 97 4.09 -3.10 8.86
N GLU A 98 3.92 -4.36 8.50
CA GLU A 98 2.62 -5.01 8.35
C GLU A 98 2.64 -6.33 9.14
N ASP A 99 1.53 -6.67 9.77
CA ASP A 99 1.41 -7.88 10.60
C ASP A 99 0.15 -8.69 10.22
N LEU A 100 -0.28 -9.60 11.09
CA LEU A 100 -1.40 -10.52 10.89
C LEU A 100 -2.69 -9.85 10.40
N GLY A 101 -2.97 -8.60 10.80
CA GLY A 101 -4.13 -7.85 10.32
C GLY A 101 -4.19 -7.74 8.79
N VAL A 102 -3.04 -7.56 8.14
CA VAL A 102 -2.93 -7.56 6.67
C VAL A 102 -2.87 -8.99 6.15
N GLN A 103 -2.08 -9.86 6.77
CA GLN A 103 -1.81 -11.21 6.25
C GLN A 103 -3.04 -12.12 6.26
N GLN A 104 -3.94 -11.92 7.23
CA GLN A 104 -5.19 -12.67 7.39
C GLN A 104 -6.42 -11.90 6.87
N GLY A 105 -6.21 -10.70 6.32
CA GLY A 105 -7.26 -9.84 5.77
C GLY A 105 -7.61 -10.16 4.32
N PRO A 106 -8.73 -9.61 3.81
CA PRO A 106 -9.04 -9.67 2.40
C PRO A 106 -8.00 -8.90 1.58
N ASN A 107 -7.74 -9.34 0.35
CA ASN A 107 -6.76 -8.71 -0.55
C ASN A 107 -5.32 -8.63 0.01
N SER A 108 -4.96 -9.49 0.97
CA SER A 108 -3.67 -9.46 1.69
C SER A 108 -2.45 -9.31 0.79
N THR A 109 -2.40 -10.05 -0.33
CA THR A 109 -1.30 -9.96 -1.31
C THR A 109 -1.20 -8.58 -1.95
N LEU A 110 -2.34 -7.96 -2.29
CA LEU A 110 -2.37 -6.62 -2.88
C LEU A 110 -1.97 -5.56 -1.84
N VAL A 111 -2.52 -5.64 -0.63
CA VAL A 111 -2.17 -4.72 0.46
C VAL A 111 -0.67 -4.79 0.74
N SER A 112 -0.12 -6.00 0.86
CA SER A 112 1.31 -6.23 1.09
C SER A 112 2.20 -5.71 -0.04
N TYR A 113 1.69 -5.75 -1.28
CA TYR A 113 2.39 -5.22 -2.45
C TYR A 113 2.37 -3.68 -2.44
N LEU A 114 1.21 -3.05 -2.23
CA LEU A 114 1.08 -1.60 -2.15
C LEU A 114 1.87 -1.02 -0.98
N ASN A 115 1.82 -1.66 0.19
CA ASN A 115 2.63 -1.27 1.33
C ASN A 115 4.13 -1.27 0.98
N LYS A 116 4.56 -2.26 0.18
CA LYS A 116 5.96 -2.32 -0.29
C LYS A 116 6.30 -1.24 -1.30
N LEU A 117 5.34 -0.81 -2.12
CA LEU A 117 5.56 0.31 -3.03
C LEU A 117 5.83 1.62 -2.28
N THR A 118 5.26 1.83 -1.09
CA THR A 118 5.45 3.07 -0.31
C THR A 118 6.92 3.41 -0.08
N TRP A 119 7.74 2.44 0.29
CA TRP A 119 9.17 2.61 0.55
C TRP A 119 10.06 2.33 -0.68
N LEU A 120 9.56 1.62 -1.70
CA LEU A 120 10.26 1.47 -2.99
C LEU A 120 10.19 2.74 -3.84
N LEU A 121 9.02 3.37 -3.93
CA LEU A 121 8.80 4.58 -4.73
C LEU A 121 9.49 5.81 -4.14
N THR A 122 9.71 5.82 -2.82
CA THR A 122 10.40 6.90 -2.10
C THR A 122 11.89 6.62 -1.91
N GLY A 123 12.45 5.57 -2.52
CA GLY A 123 13.90 5.30 -2.48
C GLY A 123 14.43 4.78 -1.13
N ASN A 124 13.54 4.34 -0.23
CA ASN A 124 13.89 3.95 1.13
C ASN A 124 14.33 2.49 1.30
N PHE A 125 14.40 1.71 0.21
CA PHE A 125 14.79 0.30 0.25
C PHE A 125 16.30 0.11 0.47
N ALA A 126 16.68 -0.74 1.44
CA ALA A 126 18.08 -1.04 1.79
C ALA A 126 18.91 0.21 2.19
N SER A 127 18.24 1.29 2.61
CA SER A 127 18.87 2.48 3.17
C SER A 127 19.27 2.22 4.63
N ARG A 128 20.24 2.94 5.21
CA ARG A 128 20.63 2.69 6.63
C ARG A 128 19.50 2.95 7.64
N ALA A 129 18.42 3.60 7.20
CA ALA A 129 17.23 3.90 7.97
C ALA A 129 16.06 2.98 7.59
N ASP A 130 16.27 1.96 6.75
CA ASP A 130 15.23 1.04 6.34
C ASP A 130 14.82 0.12 7.50
N GLY A 131 13.76 0.52 8.21
CA GLY A 131 13.20 -0.24 9.33
C GLY A 131 12.48 -1.53 8.91
N HIS A 132 12.42 -1.84 7.61
CA HIS A 132 12.06 -3.18 7.20
C HIS A 132 13.20 -4.12 7.58
N ALA A 133 12.97 -4.89 8.64
CA ALA A 133 13.73 -6.09 8.90
C ALA A 133 13.50 -7.09 7.76
N VAL A 134 14.10 -6.86 6.58
CA VAL A 134 14.62 -7.99 5.82
C VAL A 134 15.49 -8.71 6.83
N PRO A 135 15.20 -9.96 7.23
CA PRO A 135 15.93 -10.60 8.31
C PRO A 135 17.42 -10.50 8.01
N ALA A 136 18.08 -9.61 8.75
CA ALA A 136 19.48 -9.22 8.57
C ALA A 136 20.42 -10.30 9.12
N ARG A 137 20.04 -11.56 8.92
CA ARG A 137 20.84 -12.76 9.15
C ARG A 137 21.23 -13.44 7.83
N VAL A 138 21.20 -12.73 6.71
CA VAL A 138 22.09 -13.08 5.60
C VAL A 138 23.47 -12.52 5.96
N PRO A 139 24.48 -13.37 6.22
CA PRO A 139 25.82 -12.88 6.52
C PRO A 139 26.27 -11.94 5.39
N ARG A 140 26.76 -10.74 5.71
CA ARG A 140 27.44 -9.83 4.76
C ARG A 140 28.81 -10.39 4.36
N THR A 141 28.90 -11.66 3.99
CA THR A 141 30.14 -12.34 3.59
C THR A 141 30.26 -12.49 2.07
N GLY A 142 29.31 -11.95 1.29
CA GLY A 142 29.36 -11.91 -0.17
C GLY A 142 29.89 -10.59 -0.73
N PRO A 143 30.39 -10.57 -1.98
CA PRO A 143 30.78 -9.33 -2.66
C PRO A 143 29.61 -8.33 -2.68
N ARG A 144 29.91 -7.02 -2.59
CA ARG A 144 28.92 -5.95 -2.78
C ARG A 144 28.27 -6.10 -4.15
N VAL A 145 27.05 -6.64 -4.21
CA VAL A 145 26.29 -6.72 -5.45
C VAL A 145 25.74 -5.32 -5.75
N SER A 146 26.51 -4.55 -6.51
CA SER A 146 26.16 -3.18 -6.91
C SER A 146 25.01 -3.12 -7.92
N SER A 147 24.58 -4.24 -8.50
CA SER A 147 23.73 -4.29 -9.70
C SER A 147 22.38 -5.00 -9.56
N VAL A 148 21.89 -5.27 -8.35
CA VAL A 148 20.53 -5.84 -8.20
C VAL A 148 19.51 -4.78 -8.60
N ARG A 149 18.85 -4.99 -9.75
CA ARG A 149 17.62 -4.29 -10.11
C ARG A 149 16.42 -5.01 -9.49
N ILE A 150 15.54 -4.26 -8.87
CA ILE A 150 14.30 -4.73 -8.26
C ILE A 150 13.23 -4.71 -9.34
N THR A 151 12.71 -5.88 -9.70
CA THR A 151 11.58 -5.96 -10.62
C THR A 151 10.31 -5.53 -9.88
N VAL A 152 9.77 -4.39 -10.27
CA VAL A 152 8.47 -3.92 -9.81
C VAL A 152 7.45 -4.49 -10.78
N PHE A 153 6.84 -5.61 -10.40
CA PHE A 153 5.82 -6.23 -11.24
C PHE A 153 4.55 -5.41 -11.19
N SER A 154 4.03 -5.02 -12.36
CA SER A 154 2.64 -4.60 -12.48
C SER A 154 1.72 -5.77 -12.12
N ALA A 155 1.36 -5.90 -10.85
CA ALA A 155 0.18 -6.64 -10.46
C ALA A 155 -1.01 -5.91 -11.12
N ARG A 156 -1.75 -6.62 -11.97
CA ARG A 156 -3.02 -6.11 -12.50
C ARG A 156 -3.82 -5.62 -11.28
N LEU A 157 -4.00 -4.31 -11.13
CA LEU A 157 -4.91 -3.65 -10.19
C LEU A 157 -6.36 -3.94 -10.64
N VAL A 158 -6.67 -5.22 -10.87
CA VAL A 158 -8.00 -5.70 -11.24
C VAL A 158 -8.73 -5.96 -9.95
N THR A 159 -9.07 -4.88 -9.25
CA THR A 159 -10.37 -4.72 -8.60
C THR A 159 -10.58 -3.27 -8.18
N ALA A 160 -11.68 -2.69 -8.67
CA ALA A 160 -12.48 -1.64 -8.02
C ALA A 160 -12.21 -0.13 -8.23
N CYS A 161 -11.34 0.33 -9.13
CA CYS A 161 -11.30 1.77 -9.50
C CYS A 161 -11.97 2.11 -10.85
N ARG A 162 -12.09 1.15 -11.78
CA ARG A 162 -13.06 1.26 -12.89
C ARG A 162 -14.42 0.76 -12.42
N ALA A 163 -15.31 1.69 -12.13
CA ALA A 163 -16.75 1.41 -12.08
C ALA A 163 -17.14 0.66 -13.36
N ARG A 164 -17.67 -0.56 -13.22
CA ARG A 164 -18.47 -1.15 -14.30
C ARG A 164 -19.79 -0.41 -14.34
N GLU A 165 -19.88 0.52 -15.27
CA GLU A 165 -21.10 0.82 -16.01
C GLU A 165 -21.62 -0.48 -16.65
N SER A 166 -22.36 -1.29 -15.90
CA SER A 166 -23.27 -2.31 -16.45
C SER A 166 -24.16 -2.89 -15.34
N TRP A 167 -25.00 -2.05 -14.72
CA TRP A 167 -26.25 -2.52 -14.13
C TRP A 167 -27.34 -2.42 -15.20
N GLY A 168 -27.33 -3.40 -16.10
CA GLY A 168 -28.45 -3.74 -16.97
C GLY A 168 -28.87 -5.17 -16.59
N GLY A 169 -30.15 -5.36 -16.27
CA GLY A 169 -30.65 -6.50 -15.51
C GLY A 169 -30.26 -7.88 -16.04
N ILE A 170 -30.12 -8.83 -15.12
CA ILE A 170 -30.82 -10.13 -15.08
C ILE A 170 -30.36 -10.88 -13.81
N GLY A 171 -31.32 -11.13 -12.92
CA GLY A 171 -31.55 -12.38 -12.19
C GLY A 171 -30.40 -13.12 -11.49
N ARG A 172 -30.56 -13.22 -10.15
CA ARG A 172 -30.04 -14.27 -9.23
C ARG A 172 -28.53 -14.30 -8.97
N MET A 173 -28.14 -13.69 -7.85
CA MET A 173 -26.97 -14.16 -7.09
C MET A 173 -27.36 -15.39 -6.25
N PRO A 174 -26.57 -16.49 -6.26
CA PRO A 174 -26.73 -17.55 -5.28
C PRO A 174 -26.25 -17.05 -3.91
N ARG A 175 -27.07 -17.31 -2.89
CA ARG A 175 -26.75 -17.02 -1.49
C ARG A 175 -25.47 -17.77 -1.09
N CYS A 176 -24.42 -17.06 -0.70
CA CYS A 176 -23.36 -17.64 0.12
C CYS A 176 -23.97 -18.04 1.47
N ALA A 177 -24.18 -19.34 1.68
CA ALA A 177 -24.57 -19.89 2.95
C ALA A 177 -23.39 -19.80 3.93
N VAL A 178 -23.36 -18.73 4.72
CA VAL A 178 -22.58 -18.69 5.97
C VAL A 178 -23.44 -19.38 7.02
N GLY A 179 -23.15 -20.65 7.29
CA GLY A 179 -23.94 -21.43 8.24
C GLY A 179 -23.28 -22.74 8.60
N GLY A 180 -22.43 -22.70 9.63
CA GLY A 180 -22.10 -23.87 10.43
C GLY A 180 -20.67 -24.37 10.27
N LEU A 181 -19.75 -23.83 11.06
CA LEU A 181 -18.64 -24.58 11.67
C LEU A 181 -17.89 -23.67 12.64
N CYS A 182 -18.49 -23.44 13.81
CA CYS A 182 -17.75 -23.00 15.00
C CYS A 182 -18.46 -23.54 16.25
N ARG A 183 -18.03 -24.74 16.68
CA ARG A 183 -18.13 -25.23 18.06
C ARG A 183 -16.90 -26.07 18.35
N LYS A 184 -16.00 -25.51 19.18
CA LYS A 184 -15.42 -26.17 20.35
C LYS A 184 -15.31 -25.13 21.44
#